data_AF-A0A829GQ82-F1
#
_entry.id   AF-A0A829GQ82-F1
#
_cell.length_a   1.000
_cell.length_b   1.000
_cell.length_c   1.000
_cell.angle_alpha   90.00
_cell.angle_beta   90.00
_cell.angle_gamma   90.00
#
_symmetry.space_group_name_H-M   'P 1'
#
loop_
_entity.id
_entity.type
_entity.pdbx_description
1 polymer ?
#
loop_
_entity_poly.entity_id
_entity_poly.type
_entity_poly.pdbx_seq_one_letter_code
_entity_poly.pdbx_strand_id
1 'polypeptide(L)' 'QMIYLTPAGEPYQQAYYRTQTTARENWLDVCCDDGTSIALYDGWAGMPGEPLDRLQIGIGSVSPF' A
#
# COMPACT_ATOMS: atom_id res chain seq x y z
N GLN A 1 1.45 -7.07 4.85
CA GLN A 1 2.42 -5.97 4.78
C GLN A 1 3.34 -6.17 3.59
N MET A 2 3.69 -5.08 2.90
CA MET A 2 4.71 -5.03 1.85
C MET A 2 5.87 -4.16 2.34
N ILE A 3 7.10 -4.49 1.96
CA ILE A 3 8.31 -3.74 2.33
C ILE A 3 9.15 -3.53 1.08
N TYR A 4 9.52 -2.29 0.77
CA TYR A 4 10.53 -1.99 -0.24
C TYR A 4 11.87 -1.68 0.42
N LEU A 5 12.91 -2.41 -0.01
CA LEU A 5 14.28 -2.15 0.43
C LEU A 5 14.95 -1.26 -0.61
N THR A 6 15.15 0.01 -0.26
CA THR A 6 15.90 0.94 -1.11
C THR A 6 17.33 0.40 -1.30
N PRO A 7 17.81 0.24 -2.56
CA PRO A 7 19.17 -0.20 -2.82
C PRO A 7 20.21 0.73 -2.20
N ALA A 8 21.35 0.18 -1.79
CA ALA A 8 22.43 0.97 -1.22
C ALA A 8 22.92 2.03 -2.22
N GLY A 9 22.97 3.29 -1.78
CA GLY A 9 23.40 4.43 -2.60
C GLY A 9 22.26 5.14 -3.35
N GLU A 10 21.04 4.61 -3.32
CA GLU A 10 19.87 5.25 -3.92
C GLU A 10 19.11 6.14 -2.93
N PRO A 11 18.40 7.18 -3.39
CA PRO A 11 17.48 7.94 -2.55
C PRO A 11 16.43 7.03 -1.92
N TYR A 12 16.06 7.33 -0.68
CA TYR A 12 15.04 6.58 0.06
C TYR A 12 13.71 6.59 -0.69
N GLN A 13 13.14 5.40 -0.85
CA GLN A 13 11.84 5.14 -1.47
C GLN A 13 11.06 4.14 -0.62
N GLN A 14 9.75 4.19 -0.79
CA GLN A 14 8.76 3.41 -0.05
C GLN A 14 7.82 2.69 -1.01
N ALA A 15 7.30 1.55 -0.59
CA ALA A 15 6.16 0.93 -1.25
C ALA A 15 4.85 1.56 -0.75
N TYR A 16 4.09 2.14 -1.68
CA TYR A 16 2.69 2.49 -1.50
C TYR A 16 1.83 1.43 -2.16
N TYR A 17 0.81 0.93 -1.47
CA TYR A 17 -0.02 -0.14 -1.99
C TYR A 17 -1.48 0.01 -1.55
N ARG A 18 -2.39 -0.31 -2.46
CA ARG A 18 -3.84 -0.33 -2.23
C ARG A 18 -4.47 -1.53 -2.93
N THR A 19 -5.61 -1.97 -2.42
CA THR A 19 -6.34 -3.10 -3.00
C THR A 19 -7.77 -2.74 -3.30
N GLN A 20 -8.37 -3.50 -4.22
CA GLN A 20 -9.80 -3.54 -4.46
C GLN A 20 -10.29 -4.95 -4.11
N THR A 21 -11.46 -5.06 -3.50
CA THR A 21 -12.10 -6.35 -3.22
C THR A 21 -13.19 -6.63 -4.25
N THR A 22 -13.56 -7.91 -4.42
CA THR A 22 -14.61 -8.30 -5.36
C THR A 22 -16.00 -7.75 -5.00
N ALA A 23 -16.19 -7.26 -3.78
CA ALA A 23 -17.45 -6.67 -3.32
C ALA A 23 -17.46 -5.13 -3.36
N ARG A 24 -16.37 -4.48 -3.81
CA ARG A 24 -16.25 -3.02 -3.87
C ARG A 24 -15.83 -2.52 -5.25
N GLU A 25 -16.46 -1.44 -5.69
CA GLU A 25 -16.12 -0.77 -6.96
C GLU A 25 -14.87 0.12 -6.86
N ASN A 26 -14.57 0.64 -5.67
CA ASN A 26 -13.46 1.55 -5.43
C ASN A 26 -12.26 0.84 -4.79
N TRP A 27 -11.08 1.44 -4.97
CA TRP A 27 -9.90 1.10 -4.21
C TRP A 27 -10.09 1.44 -2.72
N LEU A 28 -9.53 0.60 -1.86
CA LEU A 28 -9.34 0.89 -0.43
C LEU A 28 -8.22 1.92 -0.24
N ASP A 29 -8.08 2.40 0.99
CA ASP A 29 -7.03 3.35 1.38
C ASP A 29 -5.63 2.81 1.08
N VAL A 30 -4.70 3.74 0.88
CA VAL A 30 -3.29 3.46 0.54
C VAL A 30 -2.51 3.21 1.82
N CYS A 31 -1.79 2.10 1.88
CA CYS A 31 -0.81 1.81 2.91
C CYS A 31 0.60 2.12 2.41
N CYS A 32 1.46 2.58 3.32
CA CYS A 32 2.90 2.79 3.13
C CYS A 32 3.66 1.71 3.90
N ASP A 33 4.83 1.32 3.40
CA ASP A 33 5.61 0.25 4.03
C ASP A 33 6.19 0.61 5.42
N ASP A 34 6.43 1.89 5.68
CA ASP A 34 6.96 2.41 6.95
C ASP A 34 5.90 2.64 8.03
N GLY A 35 4.63 2.46 7.68
CA GLY A 35 3.54 2.57 8.63
C GLY A 35 2.98 3.99 8.84
N THR A 36 3.31 4.97 7.99
CA THR A 36 3.01 6.39 8.21
C THR A 36 1.85 6.97 7.40
N SER A 37 1.27 6.26 6.43
CA SER A 37 0.28 6.87 5.51
C SER A 37 -1.15 6.97 6.04
N ILE A 38 -1.57 6.08 6.94
CA ILE A 38 -2.89 6.10 7.58
C ILE A 38 -2.70 6.36 9.08
N ALA A 39 -3.32 7.43 9.58
CA ALA A 39 -3.31 7.74 11.00
C ALA A 39 -3.89 6.55 11.79
N LEU A 40 -3.09 6.04 12.74
CA LEU A 40 -3.34 4.88 13.62
C LEU A 40 -3.04 3.50 13.05
N TYR A 41 -3.09 3.22 11.74
CA TYR A 41 -2.79 1.86 11.24
C TYR A 41 -2.57 1.76 9.71
N ASP A 42 -1.36 1.40 9.30
CA ASP A 42 -0.96 1.00 7.93
C ASP A 42 -0.86 -0.53 7.76
N GLY A 43 -1.44 -1.28 8.70
CA GLY A 43 -1.18 -2.71 8.87
C GLY A 43 -1.67 -3.60 7.72
N TRP A 44 -2.64 -3.14 6.91
CA TRP A 44 -3.16 -3.92 5.78
C TRP A 44 -3.92 -3.05 4.76
N ALA A 45 -3.66 -3.30 3.48
CA ALA A 45 -4.50 -2.82 2.38
C ALA A 45 -5.49 -3.93 2.01
N GLY A 46 -6.59 -4.06 2.75
CA GLY A 46 -7.58 -5.13 2.52
C GLY A 46 -8.75 -5.09 3.50
N MET A 47 -9.75 -5.97 3.30
CA MET A 47 -10.91 -6.09 4.17
C MET A 47 -11.16 -7.56 4.55
N PRO A 48 -11.13 -7.91 5.84
CA PRO A 48 -11.38 -9.28 6.28
C PRO A 48 -12.74 -9.80 5.80
N GLY A 49 -12.75 -11.04 5.29
CA GLY A 49 -13.95 -11.68 4.78
C GLY A 49 -14.28 -11.37 3.31
N GLU A 50 -13.49 -10.52 2.65
CA GLU A 50 -13.70 -10.20 1.25
C GLU A 50 -12.54 -10.66 0.35
N PRO A 51 -12.82 -11.35 -0.76
CA PRO A 51 -11.79 -11.70 -1.74
C PRO A 51 -11.16 -10.45 -2.36
N LEU A 52 -9.85 -10.51 -2.57
CA LEU A 52 -9.12 -9.52 -3.36
C LEU A 52 -9.47 -9.66 -4.84
N ASP A 53 -9.72 -8.52 -5.50
CA ASP A 53 -9.87 -8.43 -6.96
C ASP A 53 -8.59 -7.88 -7.61
N ARG A 54 -8.08 -6.75 -7.09
CA ARG A 54 -6.92 -6.05 -7.67
C ARG A 54 -5.95 -5.56 -6.61
N LEU A 55 -4.68 -5.49 -7.00
CA LEU A 55 -3.59 -4.92 -6.21
C LEU A 55 -2.85 -3.90 -7.08
N GLN A 56 -2.66 -2.70 -6.53
CA GLN A 56 -1.80 -1.66 -7.12
C GLN A 56 -0.65 -1.35 -6.16
N ILE A 57 0.55 -1.25 -6.74
CA ILE A 57 1.79 -0.97 -6.01
C ILE A 57 2.54 0.12 -6.76
N GLY A 58 3.03 1.11 -6.04
CA GLY A 58 3.94 2.13 -6.54
C GLY A 58 5.13 2.28 -5.61
N ILE A 59 6.32 2.46 -6.19
CA ILE A 59 7.55 2.74 -5.44
C ILE A 59 7.91 4.20 -5.66
N GLY A 60 8.14 4.95 -4.58
CA GLY A 60 8.53 6.35 -4.67
C GLY A 60 8.76 6.99 -3.31
N SER A 61 9.10 8.28 -3.32
CA SER A 61 9.23 9.08 -2.09
C SER A 61 7.90 9.70 -1.63
N VAL A 62 6.84 9.56 -2.44
CA VAL A 62 5.47 10.01 -2.18
C VAL A 62 4.47 9.05 -2.81
N SER A 63 3.26 8.96 -2.26
CA SER A 63 2.19 8.13 -2.83
C SER A 63 1.89 8.54 -4.27
N PRO A 64 1.88 7.59 -5.23
CA PRO A 64 1.39 7.83 -6.59
C PRO A 64 -0.13 7.60 -6.72
N PHE A 65 -0.82 7.37 -5.61
CA PHE A 65 -2.24 6.98 -5.53
C PHE A 65 -3.08 7.95 -4.75
#